data_AF-A0A924YIU0-F1
#
_entry.id   AF-A0A924YIU0-F1
#
_cell.length_a   1.000
_cell.length_b   1.000
_cell.length_c   1.000
_cell.angle_alpha   90.00
_cell.angle_beta   90.00
_cell.angle_gamma   90.00
#
_symmetry.space_group_name_H-M   'P 1'
#
loop_
_entity.id
_entity.type
_entity.pdbx_description
1 polymer ?
#
loop_
_entity_poly.entity_id
_entity_poly.type
_entity_poly.pdbx_seq_one_letter_code
_entity_poly.pdbx_strand_id
1 'polypeptide(L)'
;MADEARAFAQALNKEAETAIAYHSTATAPEKIHGIIPRLDATTGTFGTQIIKVTASPSSSDQASILFIGWGAGAYLFYPKGSKAGIETIDMGRQLWDDGTGKKFVANVTNWKWHFGISVPDGRQMVRICNIDTSAEAADGDTIAPAMIEATHRIDDPNGIRGVFYMNRTVFSLLHKQSRNATKNSSLTIDSIGGKPVAMFLGYPVRITDALTSTEAIVS
;
A
#
# COMPACT_ATOMS: atom_id res chain seq x y z
N MET A 1 -9.64 -8.73 -27.48
CA MET A 1 -8.70 -9.64 -26.79
C MET A 1 -7.54 -8.92 -26.11
N ALA A 2 -6.68 -8.14 -26.78
CA ALA A 2 -5.55 -7.46 -26.08
C ALA A 2 -6.01 -6.44 -25.02
N ASP A 3 -7.08 -5.68 -25.30
CA ASP A 3 -7.60 -4.68 -24.35
C ASP A 3 -8.30 -5.32 -23.14
N GLU A 4 -9.05 -6.40 -23.34
CA GLU A 4 -9.66 -7.18 -22.25
C GLU A 4 -8.59 -7.79 -21.35
N ALA A 5 -7.54 -8.38 -21.94
CA ALA A 5 -6.41 -8.92 -21.20
C ALA A 5 -5.73 -7.84 -20.32
N ARG A 6 -5.58 -6.62 -20.84
CA ARG A 6 -5.03 -5.48 -20.06
C ARG A 6 -5.96 -5.08 -18.91
N ALA A 7 -7.27 -5.06 -19.13
CA ALA A 7 -8.24 -4.75 -18.09
C ALA A 7 -8.23 -5.79 -16.96
N PHE A 8 -8.18 -7.09 -17.29
CA PHE A 8 -8.07 -8.17 -16.30
C PHE A 8 -6.76 -8.11 -15.52
N ALA A 9 -5.63 -7.89 -16.20
CA ALA A 9 -4.34 -7.73 -15.53
C ALA A 9 -4.35 -6.52 -14.58
N GLN A 10 -4.96 -5.41 -14.98
CA GLN A 10 -5.09 -4.22 -14.13
C GLN A 10 -6.00 -4.48 -12.92
N ALA A 11 -7.12 -5.18 -13.10
CA ALA A 11 -8.01 -5.55 -12.01
C ALA A 11 -7.30 -6.45 -10.98
N LEU A 12 -6.54 -7.44 -11.46
CA LEU A 12 -5.72 -8.30 -10.59
C LEU A 12 -4.65 -7.51 -9.83
N ASN A 13 -3.99 -6.54 -10.45
CA ASN A 13 -3.03 -5.66 -9.77
C ASN A 13 -3.70 -4.84 -8.65
N LYS A 14 -4.88 -4.28 -8.90
CA LYS A 14 -5.63 -3.53 -7.87
C LYS A 14 -6.05 -4.41 -6.70
N GLU A 15 -6.55 -5.61 -6.98
CA GLU A 15 -6.91 -6.56 -5.92
C GLU A 15 -5.66 -6.99 -5.14
N ALA A 16 -4.53 -7.21 -5.80
CA ALA A 16 -3.30 -7.59 -5.12
C ALA A 16 -2.73 -6.48 -4.22
N GLU A 17 -2.75 -5.23 -4.68
CA GLU A 17 -2.38 -4.08 -3.84
C GLU A 17 -3.29 -3.97 -2.61
N THR A 18 -4.60 -4.10 -2.81
CA THR A 18 -5.60 -4.10 -1.71
C THR A 18 -5.38 -5.27 -0.77
N ALA A 19 -5.00 -6.43 -1.30
CA ALA A 19 -4.71 -7.62 -0.52
C ALA A 19 -3.47 -7.45 0.37
N ILE A 20 -2.40 -6.85 -0.16
CA ILE A 20 -1.18 -6.56 0.59
C ILE A 20 -1.47 -5.56 1.70
N ALA A 21 -2.32 -4.55 1.43
CA ALA A 21 -2.64 -3.52 2.42
C ALA A 21 -3.64 -4.00 3.48
N TYR A 22 -4.85 -4.40 3.12
CA TYR A 22 -6.01 -4.51 4.03
C TYR A 22 -6.54 -5.92 4.30
N HIS A 23 -6.24 -6.93 3.49
CA HIS A 23 -6.85 -8.25 3.70
C HIS A 23 -6.43 -8.84 5.05
N SER A 24 -7.37 -9.52 5.71
CA SER A 24 -7.15 -10.17 6.99
C SER A 24 -7.67 -11.59 6.96
N THR A 25 -6.84 -12.51 7.46
CA THR A 25 -7.24 -13.91 7.68
C THR A 25 -8.30 -14.07 8.78
N ALA A 26 -8.52 -13.05 9.60
CA ALA A 26 -9.55 -13.09 10.65
C ALA A 26 -10.98 -12.97 10.07
N THR A 27 -11.15 -12.15 9.02
CA THR A 27 -12.45 -11.94 8.36
C THR A 27 -12.62 -12.83 7.14
N ALA A 28 -11.53 -13.11 6.42
CA ALA A 28 -11.52 -13.95 5.24
C ALA A 28 -10.30 -14.91 5.28
N PRO A 29 -10.44 -16.11 5.85
CA PRO A 29 -9.31 -17.02 6.05
C PRO A 29 -8.66 -17.50 4.74
N GLU A 30 -9.37 -17.43 3.63
CA GLU A 30 -8.86 -17.77 2.29
C GLU A 30 -7.95 -16.69 1.69
N LYS A 31 -8.01 -15.46 2.24
CA LYS A 31 -7.23 -14.31 1.77
C LYS A 31 -5.93 -14.20 2.55
N ILE A 32 -4.93 -13.57 1.92
CA ILE A 32 -3.66 -13.28 2.59
C ILE A 32 -3.87 -12.32 3.77
N HIS A 33 -3.01 -12.42 4.78
CA HIS A 33 -2.99 -11.47 5.89
C HIS A 33 -2.03 -10.32 5.56
N GLY A 34 -2.60 -9.19 5.16
CA GLY A 34 -1.93 -7.96 4.76
C GLY A 34 -1.24 -7.23 5.91
N ILE A 35 -0.88 -5.98 5.65
CA ILE A 35 -0.02 -5.15 6.51
C ILE A 35 -0.82 -4.40 7.57
N ILE A 36 -1.91 -3.75 7.17
CA ILE A 36 -2.72 -2.90 8.05
C ILE A 36 -3.35 -3.71 9.20
N PRO A 37 -3.90 -4.92 8.97
CA PRO A 37 -4.43 -5.74 10.06
C PRO A 37 -3.38 -6.22 11.08
N ARG A 38 -2.08 -6.12 10.78
CA ARG A 38 -0.99 -6.38 11.74
C ARG A 38 -0.68 -5.16 12.61
N LEU A 39 -1.13 -3.99 12.18
CA LEU A 39 -0.87 -2.66 12.74
C LEU A 39 -2.22 -1.94 13.00
N ASP A 40 -3.17 -2.67 13.57
CA ASP A 40 -4.55 -2.24 13.78
C ASP A 40 -4.80 -1.62 15.16
N ALA A 41 -4.01 -1.99 16.18
CA ALA A 41 -4.19 -1.53 17.55
C ALA A 41 -2.88 -1.09 18.23
N THR A 42 -2.91 0.03 18.95
CA THR A 42 -1.75 0.55 19.70
C THR A 42 -1.39 -0.25 20.94
N THR A 43 -2.29 -1.13 21.39
CA THR A 43 -2.08 -2.05 22.51
C THR A 43 -1.60 -3.43 22.08
N GLY A 44 -1.46 -3.67 20.77
CA GLY A 44 -0.98 -4.94 20.22
C GLY A 44 0.54 -5.10 20.30
N THR A 45 1.03 -6.28 19.89
CA THR A 45 2.46 -6.63 19.88
C THR A 45 3.33 -5.62 19.11
N PHE A 46 2.77 -5.02 18.05
CA PHE A 46 3.43 -4.01 17.22
C PHE A 46 2.83 -2.61 17.42
N GLY A 47 2.15 -2.37 18.55
CA GLY A 47 1.52 -1.08 18.84
C GLY A 47 2.52 0.08 18.91
N THR A 48 3.78 -0.22 19.24
CA THR A 48 4.87 0.76 19.12
C THR A 48 5.11 1.18 17.68
N GLN A 49 4.81 0.38 16.67
CA GLN A 49 5.04 0.75 15.27
C GLN A 49 3.88 1.55 14.65
N ILE A 50 2.94 2.00 15.47
CA ILE A 50 1.81 2.83 15.07
C ILE A 50 2.04 4.26 15.58
N ILE A 51 2.09 5.21 14.66
CA ILE A 51 2.24 6.64 14.96
C ILE A 51 0.92 7.32 14.64
N LYS A 52 0.31 7.96 15.64
CA LYS A 52 -0.93 8.72 15.44
C LYS A 52 -0.56 10.17 15.14
N VAL A 53 -0.97 10.67 13.97
CA VAL A 53 -0.80 12.10 13.64
C VAL A 53 -1.73 12.95 14.49
N THR A 54 -2.98 12.52 14.60
CA THR A 54 -3.97 13.14 15.48
C THR A 54 -4.30 12.20 16.64
N ALA A 55 -4.16 12.68 17.88
CA ALA A 55 -4.41 11.88 19.08
C ALA A 55 -5.92 11.64 19.36
N SER A 56 -6.80 12.50 18.85
CA SER A 56 -8.25 12.39 19.00
C SER A 56 -8.97 12.86 17.73
N PRO A 57 -8.88 12.09 16.62
CA PRO A 57 -9.63 12.40 15.41
C PRO A 57 -11.13 12.19 15.65
N SER A 58 -11.96 13.07 15.07
CA SER A 58 -13.43 12.98 15.15
C SER A 58 -14.10 12.69 13.81
N SER A 59 -13.35 12.80 12.70
CA SER A 59 -13.84 12.63 11.33
C SER A 59 -13.67 11.20 10.83
N SER A 60 -14.53 10.75 9.92
CA SER A 60 -14.38 9.49 9.19
C SER A 60 -13.37 9.54 8.05
N ASP A 61 -12.87 10.73 7.68
CA ASP A 61 -11.97 10.94 6.54
C ASP A 61 -10.50 10.71 6.91
N GLN A 62 -10.21 9.54 7.48
CA GLN A 62 -8.86 9.19 7.92
C GLN A 62 -8.10 8.44 6.84
N ALA A 63 -6.87 8.85 6.59
CA ALA A 63 -5.92 8.11 5.77
C ALA A 63 -4.73 7.64 6.62
N SER A 64 -3.97 6.69 6.07
CA SER A 64 -2.70 6.24 6.64
C SER A 64 -1.57 6.26 5.62
N ILE A 65 -0.35 6.35 6.14
CA ILE A 65 0.90 6.14 5.40
C ILE A 65 1.55 4.87 5.94
N LEU A 66 2.02 4.01 5.05
CA LEU A 66 2.79 2.83 5.41
C LEU A 66 4.26 3.05 5.08
N PHE A 67 5.14 2.69 6.00
CA PHE A 67 6.56 2.58 5.76
C PHE A 67 6.98 1.13 5.93
N ILE A 68 7.54 0.54 4.89
CA ILE A 68 7.82 -0.91 4.84
C ILE A 68 9.29 -1.12 4.48
N GLY A 69 10.00 -1.85 5.34
CA GLY A 69 11.32 -2.40 5.06
C GLY A 69 11.25 -3.70 4.26
N TRP A 70 11.39 -3.62 2.94
CA TRP A 70 11.43 -4.80 2.08
C TRP A 70 12.78 -5.53 2.19
N GLY A 71 12.73 -6.87 2.12
CA GLY A 71 13.91 -7.73 2.20
C GLY A 71 13.82 -8.64 3.42
N ALA A 72 14.67 -8.40 4.42
CA ALA A 72 14.67 -9.16 5.66
C ALA A 72 13.41 -8.95 6.52
N GLY A 73 12.75 -7.78 6.40
CA GLY A 73 11.60 -7.41 7.24
C GLY A 73 10.26 -7.89 6.72
N ALA A 74 9.97 -7.56 5.47
CA ALA A 74 8.81 -8.07 4.75
C ALA A 74 9.21 -8.52 3.35
N TYR A 75 8.64 -9.63 2.90
CA TYR A 75 8.80 -10.10 1.53
C TYR A 75 7.55 -10.84 1.04
N LEU A 76 7.35 -10.78 -0.27
CA LEU A 76 6.32 -11.56 -0.95
C LEU A 76 6.90 -12.92 -1.34
N PHE A 77 6.12 -13.97 -1.14
CA PHE A 77 6.47 -15.32 -1.55
C PHE A 77 5.37 -15.90 -2.43
N TYR A 78 5.69 -16.96 -3.16
CA TYR A 78 4.73 -17.72 -3.95
C TYR A 78 4.96 -19.21 -3.68
N PRO A 79 3.92 -20.06 -3.83
CA PRO A 79 4.05 -21.50 -3.59
C PRO A 79 5.14 -22.15 -4.45
N LYS A 80 5.89 -23.08 -3.87
CA LYS A 80 6.88 -23.87 -4.60
C LYS A 80 6.20 -24.62 -5.75
N GLY A 81 6.70 -24.47 -6.97
CA GLY A 81 6.14 -25.06 -8.18
C GLY A 81 5.13 -24.19 -8.91
N SER A 82 4.71 -23.06 -8.33
CA SER A 82 4.00 -22.00 -9.06
C SER A 82 4.98 -20.96 -9.62
N LYS A 83 4.51 -20.13 -10.56
CA LYS A 83 5.28 -19.01 -11.11
C LYS A 83 4.98 -17.73 -10.32
N ALA A 84 6.01 -16.92 -10.11
CA ALA A 84 5.83 -15.58 -9.54
C ALA A 84 5.09 -14.67 -10.54
N GLY A 85 4.13 -13.91 -10.04
CA GLY A 85 3.36 -12.94 -10.83
C GLY A 85 2.10 -13.51 -11.47
N ILE A 86 1.57 -12.77 -12.44
CA ILE A 86 0.33 -13.11 -13.13
C ILE A 86 0.63 -14.19 -14.18
N GLU A 87 -0.02 -15.33 -14.03
CA GLU A 87 -0.04 -16.41 -15.01
C GLU A 87 -1.30 -16.31 -15.87
N THR A 88 -1.09 -16.28 -17.19
CA THR A 88 -2.15 -16.31 -18.20
C THR A 88 -2.17 -17.66 -18.87
N ILE A 89 -3.31 -18.36 -18.78
CA ILE A 89 -3.53 -19.66 -19.40
C ILE A 89 -4.66 -19.50 -20.40
N ASP A 90 -4.32 -19.53 -21.69
CA ASP A 90 -5.33 -19.62 -22.74
C ASP A 90 -5.88 -21.05 -22.78
N MET A 91 -7.18 -21.19 -22.49
CA MET A 91 -7.87 -22.48 -22.52
C MET A 91 -8.56 -22.74 -23.87
N GLY A 92 -8.42 -21.80 -24.82
CA GLY A 92 -8.93 -21.92 -26.18
C GLY A 92 -10.46 -21.86 -26.25
N ARG A 93 -11.01 -22.40 -27.34
CA ARG A 93 -12.46 -22.46 -27.58
C ARG A 93 -13.09 -23.60 -26.80
N GLN A 94 -14.07 -23.29 -25.97
CA GLN A 94 -14.83 -24.26 -25.18
C GLN A 94 -16.33 -24.01 -25.33
N LEU A 95 -17.11 -25.09 -25.21
CA LEU A 95 -18.56 -25.00 -25.13
C LEU A 95 -18.94 -24.50 -23.75
N TRP A 96 -19.51 -23.29 -23.67
CA TRP A 96 -19.96 -22.67 -22.44
C TRP A 96 -21.49 -22.69 -22.35
N ASP A 97 -22.02 -22.83 -21.15
CA ASP A 97 -23.47 -22.85 -20.90
C ASP A 97 -23.95 -21.42 -20.65
N ASP A 98 -25.03 -21.03 -21.33
CA ASP A 98 -25.70 -19.73 -21.17
C ASP A 98 -26.63 -19.70 -19.94
N GLY A 99 -26.57 -20.71 -19.07
CA GLY A 99 -27.42 -20.83 -17.88
C GLY A 99 -28.88 -21.24 -18.18
N THR A 100 -29.22 -21.33 -19.47
CA THR A 100 -30.55 -21.77 -19.96
C THR A 100 -30.46 -23.15 -20.65
N GLY A 101 -29.34 -23.87 -20.51
CA GLY A 101 -29.11 -25.19 -21.11
C GLY A 101 -28.76 -25.18 -22.59
N LYS A 102 -28.65 -23.99 -23.21
CA LYS A 102 -28.10 -23.80 -24.56
C LYS A 102 -26.60 -23.56 -24.45
N LYS A 103 -25.82 -24.25 -25.28
CA LYS A 103 -24.37 -24.12 -25.31
C LYS A 103 -23.91 -23.27 -26.48
N PHE A 104 -22.97 -22.38 -26.24
CA PHE A 104 -22.30 -21.59 -27.27
C PHE A 104 -20.79 -21.78 -27.20
N VAL A 105 -20.09 -21.50 -28.30
CA VAL A 105 -18.62 -21.59 -28.34
C VAL A 105 -18.05 -20.27 -27.84
N ALA A 106 -17.32 -20.31 -26.72
CA ALA A 106 -16.63 -19.18 -26.12
C ALA A 106 -15.12 -19.39 -26.15
N ASN A 107 -14.34 -18.30 -26.25
CA ASN A 107 -12.90 -18.36 -25.95
C ASN A 107 -12.72 -18.12 -24.45
N VAL A 108 -11.99 -18.99 -23.76
CA VAL A 108 -11.82 -18.92 -22.30
C VAL A 108 -10.34 -18.71 -21.97
N THR A 109 -10.05 -17.68 -21.19
CA THR A 109 -8.70 -17.41 -20.68
C THR A 109 -8.75 -17.37 -19.16
N ASN A 110 -7.88 -18.14 -18.50
CA ASN A 110 -7.77 -18.18 -17.06
C ASN A 110 -6.57 -17.33 -16.61
N TRP A 111 -6.81 -16.47 -15.62
CA TRP A 111 -5.80 -15.60 -15.04
C TRP A 111 -5.60 -16.01 -13.59
N LYS A 112 -4.37 -16.41 -13.26
CA LYS A 112 -4.01 -16.86 -11.91
C LYS A 112 -2.90 -16.00 -11.36
N TRP A 113 -2.99 -15.67 -10.08
CA TRP A 113 -1.88 -15.08 -9.36
C TRP A 113 -1.85 -15.64 -7.95
N HIS A 114 -0.80 -16.42 -7.67
CA HIS A 114 -0.53 -16.96 -6.36
C HIS A 114 0.58 -16.17 -5.70
N PHE A 115 0.27 -15.53 -4.58
CA PHE A 115 1.26 -14.85 -3.76
C PHE A 115 0.80 -14.83 -2.30
N GLY A 116 1.76 -14.70 -1.40
CA GLY A 116 1.58 -14.47 0.01
C GLY A 116 2.56 -13.41 0.48
N ILE A 117 2.30 -12.85 1.66
CA ILE A 117 3.20 -11.92 2.33
C ILE A 117 3.68 -12.54 3.64
N SER A 118 5.00 -12.50 3.84
CA SER A 118 5.64 -12.89 5.09
C SER A 118 6.22 -11.64 5.75
N VAL A 119 5.95 -11.50 7.04
CA VAL A 119 6.50 -10.45 7.90
C VAL A 119 7.20 -11.14 9.07
N PRO A 120 8.45 -11.59 8.90
CA PRO A 120 9.24 -12.18 9.98
C PRO A 120 9.50 -11.19 11.13
N ASP A 121 9.75 -9.91 10.82
CA ASP A 121 9.97 -8.87 11.84
C ASP A 121 9.03 -7.69 11.62
N GLY A 122 8.00 -7.59 12.47
CA GLY A 122 7.03 -6.49 12.43
C GLY A 122 7.61 -5.13 12.84
N ARG A 123 8.82 -5.07 13.39
CA ARG A 123 9.50 -3.79 13.73
C ARG A 123 10.04 -3.05 12.51
N GLN A 124 10.11 -3.72 11.37
CA GLN A 124 10.55 -3.13 10.09
C GLN A 124 9.38 -2.55 9.29
N MET A 125 8.24 -2.35 9.93
CA MET A 125 7.04 -1.79 9.33
C MET A 125 6.45 -0.76 10.29
N VAL A 126 6.10 0.42 9.78
CA VAL A 126 5.48 1.50 10.55
C VAL A 126 4.20 1.93 9.85
N ARG A 127 3.15 2.16 10.61
CA ARG A 127 1.92 2.79 10.13
C ARG A 127 1.75 4.14 10.79
N ILE A 128 1.67 5.19 9.96
CA ILE A 128 1.26 6.52 10.40
C ILE A 128 -0.24 6.61 10.14
N CYS A 129 -1.05 6.66 11.19
CA CYS A 129 -2.51 6.63 11.12
C CYS A 129 -3.15 7.95 11.57
N ASN A 130 -4.46 8.06 11.34
CA ASN A 130 -5.31 9.18 11.73
C ASN A 130 -4.89 10.51 11.07
N ILE A 131 -4.58 10.45 9.76
CA ILE A 131 -4.38 11.64 8.93
C ILE A 131 -5.73 12.09 8.41
N ASP A 132 -6.26 13.17 8.96
CA ASP A 132 -7.55 13.72 8.53
C ASP A 132 -7.40 14.47 7.21
N THR A 133 -7.82 13.86 6.11
CA THR A 133 -7.61 14.45 4.78
C THR A 133 -8.47 15.69 4.49
N SER A 134 -9.54 15.92 5.26
CA SER A 134 -10.42 17.09 5.09
C SER A 134 -10.06 18.23 6.04
N ALA A 135 -9.54 17.94 7.23
CA ALA A 135 -9.13 18.95 8.20
C ALA A 135 -7.65 19.37 8.09
N GLU A 136 -6.78 18.56 7.47
CA GLU A 136 -5.35 18.86 7.42
C GLU A 136 -5.06 20.12 6.60
N ALA A 137 -4.48 21.12 7.27
CA ALA A 137 -4.15 22.39 6.65
C ALA A 137 -2.96 22.25 5.69
N ALA A 138 -3.02 22.97 4.56
CA ALA A 138 -1.91 23.07 3.62
C ALA A 138 -0.66 23.74 4.24
N ASP A 139 -0.85 24.56 5.28
CA ASP A 139 0.21 25.19 6.07
C ASP A 139 0.52 24.42 7.37
N GLY A 140 -0.06 23.22 7.55
CA GLY A 140 0.25 22.34 8.68
C GLY A 140 1.66 21.75 8.59
N ASP A 141 2.16 21.24 9.73
CA ASP A 141 3.46 20.58 9.85
C ASP A 141 3.33 19.27 10.65
N THR A 142 2.34 18.45 10.32
CA THR A 142 2.06 17.22 11.08
C THR A 142 2.60 15.97 10.38
N ILE A 143 2.55 15.94 9.04
CA ILE A 143 2.89 14.75 8.25
C ILE A 143 4.42 14.55 8.20
N ALA A 144 5.19 15.61 7.94
CA ALA A 144 6.65 15.50 7.82
C ALA A 144 7.32 15.06 9.13
N PRO A 145 6.97 15.62 10.32
CA PRO A 145 7.49 15.12 11.59
C PRO A 145 7.10 13.66 11.89
N ALA A 146 5.87 13.26 11.58
CA ALA A 146 5.44 11.86 11.74
C ALA A 146 6.23 10.90 10.82
N MET A 147 6.55 11.33 9.59
CA MET A 147 7.42 10.56 8.69
C MET A 147 8.87 10.49 9.19
N ILE A 148 9.39 11.56 9.82
CA ILE A 148 10.71 11.54 10.47
C ILE A 148 10.69 10.52 11.62
N GLU A 149 9.70 10.58 12.51
CA GLU A 149 9.56 9.62 13.61
C GLU A 149 9.48 8.18 13.08
N ALA A 150 8.74 7.94 12.00
CA ALA A 150 8.65 6.62 11.37
C ALA A 150 10.02 6.09 10.92
N THR A 151 10.90 6.94 10.35
CA THR A 151 12.25 6.50 9.96
C THR A 151 13.13 6.12 11.15
N HIS A 152 12.94 6.78 12.30
CA HIS A 152 13.68 6.47 13.53
C HIS A 152 13.05 5.33 14.36
N ARG A 153 11.82 4.92 14.04
CA ARG A 153 11.11 3.80 14.67
C ARG A 153 11.60 2.43 14.19
N ILE A 154 12.12 2.38 12.97
CA ILE A 154 12.64 1.15 12.37
C ILE A 154 14.00 0.80 12.99
N ASP A 155 14.12 -0.47 13.37
CA ASP A 155 15.37 -1.06 13.82
C ASP A 155 16.24 -1.47 12.62
N ASP A 156 17.52 -1.10 12.65
CA ASP A 156 18.53 -1.27 11.59
C ASP A 156 18.09 -0.85 10.16
N PRO A 157 18.08 0.46 9.84
CA PRO A 157 17.70 0.95 8.52
C PRO A 157 18.66 0.55 7.38
N ASN A 158 19.89 0.11 7.68
CA ASN A 158 20.90 -0.19 6.65
C ASN A 158 20.69 -1.58 6.01
N GLY A 159 20.01 -2.49 6.69
CA GLY A 159 19.74 -3.85 6.21
C GLY A 159 18.49 -3.99 5.32
N ILE A 160 17.72 -2.92 5.15
CA ILE A 160 16.39 -2.97 4.50
C ILE A 160 16.26 -2.01 3.33
N ARG A 161 15.29 -2.31 2.46
CA ARG A 161 14.81 -1.37 1.44
C ARG A 161 13.54 -0.70 1.92
N GLY A 162 13.69 0.36 2.72
CA GLY A 162 12.58 1.17 3.21
C GLY A 162 11.84 1.88 2.08
N VAL A 163 10.52 1.76 2.03
CA VAL A 163 9.66 2.43 1.04
C VAL A 163 8.41 2.98 1.73
N PHE A 164 8.09 4.24 1.45
CA PHE A 164 6.84 4.86 1.88
C PHE A 164 5.73 4.61 0.86
N TYR A 165 4.54 4.27 1.33
CA TYR A 165 3.32 4.12 0.53
C TYR A 165 2.22 5.01 1.09
N MET A 166 1.60 5.80 0.22
CA MET A 166 0.50 6.70 0.58
C MET A 166 -0.46 6.92 -0.58
N ASN A 167 -1.68 7.33 -0.27
CA ASN A 167 -2.67 7.75 -1.27
C ASN A 167 -2.24 9.08 -1.93
N ARG A 168 -2.65 9.31 -3.17
CA ARG A 168 -2.53 10.58 -3.91
C ARG A 168 -2.97 11.81 -3.10
N THR A 169 -4.05 11.72 -2.33
CA THR A 169 -4.56 12.85 -1.53
C THR A 169 -3.54 13.26 -0.46
N VAL A 170 -3.04 12.29 0.31
CA VAL A 170 -2.01 12.51 1.34
C VAL A 170 -0.70 13.01 0.72
N PHE A 171 -0.31 12.43 -0.42
CA PHE A 171 0.87 12.89 -1.15
C PHE A 171 0.76 14.36 -1.60
N SER A 172 -0.43 14.78 -2.05
CA SER A 172 -0.67 16.17 -2.43
C SER A 172 -0.60 17.13 -1.23
N LEU A 173 -1.06 16.70 -0.05
CA LEU A 173 -0.98 17.46 1.20
C LEU A 173 0.47 17.60 1.65
N LEU A 174 1.24 16.50 1.67
CA LEU A 174 2.67 16.49 1.98
C LEU A 174 3.44 17.47 1.08
N HIS A 175 3.15 17.47 -0.23
CA HIS A 175 3.80 18.38 -1.16
C HIS A 175 3.45 19.86 -0.91
N LYS A 176 2.20 20.17 -0.52
CA LYS A 176 1.78 21.52 -0.13
C LYS A 176 2.48 21.98 1.15
N GLN A 177 2.52 21.13 2.18
CA GLN A 177 3.19 21.41 3.46
C GLN A 177 4.69 21.66 3.26
N SER A 178 5.35 20.79 2.49
CA SER A 178 6.79 20.91 2.18
C SER A 178 7.12 22.21 1.45
N ARG A 179 6.30 22.61 0.47
CA ARG A 179 6.47 23.87 -0.26
C ARG A 179 6.28 25.08 0.66
N ASN A 180 5.33 25.02 1.59
CA ASN A 180 5.05 26.11 2.52
C ASN A 180 6.15 26.27 3.58
N ALA A 181 6.65 25.19 4.16
CA ALA A 181 7.80 25.23 5.08
C ALA A 181 9.07 25.77 4.40
N THR A 182 9.21 25.51 3.09
CA THR A 182 10.36 25.92 2.27
C THR A 182 10.20 27.35 1.70
N LYS A 183 9.11 28.07 1.98
CA LYS A 183 8.92 29.48 1.53
C LYS A 183 10.07 30.42 1.94
N ASN A 184 10.85 30.08 2.97
CA ASN A 184 12.02 30.84 3.43
C ASN A 184 13.37 30.22 3.06
N SER A 185 13.43 29.15 2.25
CA SER A 185 14.68 28.50 1.84
C SER A 185 14.63 28.13 0.36
N SER A 186 15.34 28.90 -0.45
CA SER A 186 15.57 28.59 -1.87
C SER A 186 16.31 27.27 -2.00
N LEU A 187 15.65 26.17 -2.37
CA LEU A 187 16.35 24.96 -2.83
C LEU A 187 15.56 24.17 -3.89
N THR A 188 16.34 23.73 -4.87
CA THR A 188 16.00 23.11 -6.14
C THR A 188 15.52 21.66 -5.99
N ILE A 189 14.50 21.30 -6.76
CA ILE A 189 14.04 19.91 -6.93
C ILE A 189 15.13 19.17 -7.71
N ASP A 190 15.96 18.39 -7.01
CA ASP A 190 16.97 17.57 -7.67
C ASP A 190 16.29 16.36 -8.32
N SER A 191 16.44 16.25 -9.64
CA SER A 191 15.75 15.27 -10.47
C SER A 191 16.67 14.09 -10.77
N ILE A 192 16.69 13.11 -9.87
CA ILE A 192 17.44 11.87 -10.08
C ILE A 192 16.67 10.98 -11.08
N GLY A 193 17.18 10.83 -12.30
CA GLY A 193 16.86 9.70 -13.18
C GLY A 193 15.63 9.81 -14.10
N GLY A 194 15.15 11.02 -14.41
CA GLY A 194 14.20 11.24 -15.53
C GLY A 194 12.72 10.87 -15.25
N LYS A 195 12.39 10.42 -14.03
CA LYS A 195 11.03 10.49 -13.47
C LYS A 195 11.17 11.07 -12.06
N PRO A 196 10.43 12.13 -11.69
CA PRO A 196 10.51 12.68 -10.34
C PRO A 196 9.94 11.65 -9.36
N VAL A 197 10.80 10.79 -8.80
CA VAL A 197 10.46 9.96 -7.65
C VAL A 197 10.62 10.86 -6.44
N ALA A 198 9.54 11.14 -5.75
CA ALA A 198 9.63 11.85 -4.48
C ALA A 198 10.44 11.00 -3.51
N MET A 199 11.51 11.59 -2.98
CA MET A 199 12.33 11.00 -1.94
C MET A 199 12.10 11.76 -0.63
N PHE A 200 12.04 11.03 0.47
CA PHE A 200 11.97 11.61 1.81
C PHE A 200 13.09 10.99 2.64
N LEU A 201 14.04 11.81 3.11
CA LEU A 201 15.23 11.37 3.85
C LEU A 201 16.00 10.20 3.20
N GLY A 202 16.06 10.16 1.87
CA GLY A 202 16.73 9.09 1.11
C GLY A 202 15.87 7.85 0.84
N TYR A 203 14.65 7.78 1.36
CA TYR A 203 13.69 6.71 1.06
C TYR A 203 12.72 7.11 -0.07
N PRO A 204 12.43 6.22 -1.03
CA PRO A 204 11.46 6.49 -2.07
C PRO A 204 10.02 6.51 -1.53
N VAL A 205 9.23 7.47 -2.02
CA VAL A 205 7.79 7.56 -1.79
C VAL A 205 7.05 7.03 -3.01
N ARG A 206 6.15 6.06 -2.78
CA ARG A 206 5.30 5.44 -3.79
C ARG A 206 3.85 5.80 -3.53
N ILE A 207 3.16 6.16 -4.61
CA ILE A 207 1.73 6.42 -4.59
C ILE A 207 1.01 5.10 -4.85
N THR A 208 0.07 4.76 -3.99
CA THR A 208 -0.76 3.56 -4.12
C THR A 208 -2.23 3.94 -4.02
N ASP A 209 -3.03 3.50 -4.99
CA ASP A 209 -4.48 3.79 -5.04
C ASP A 209 -5.29 2.83 -4.16
N ALA A 210 -4.69 1.74 -3.67
CA ALA A 210 -5.34 0.82 -2.76
C ALA A 210 -5.58 1.41 -1.36
N LEU A 211 -4.73 2.33 -0.89
CA LEU A 211 -4.88 2.96 0.42
C LEU A 211 -6.08 3.91 0.41
N THR A 212 -7.05 3.69 1.29
CA THR A 212 -8.29 4.48 1.35
C THR A 212 -8.10 5.75 2.19
N SER A 213 -8.94 6.75 1.95
CA SER A 213 -9.00 7.99 2.73
C SER A 213 -10.15 8.01 3.74
N THR A 214 -10.76 6.84 3.98
CA THR A 214 -11.92 6.66 4.87
C THR A 214 -11.68 5.47 5.80
N GLU A 215 -10.47 5.37 6.34
CA GLU A 215 -10.10 4.34 7.30
C GLU A 215 -10.80 4.58 8.65
N ALA A 216 -11.05 3.50 9.39
CA ALA A 216 -11.50 3.62 10.77
C ALA A 216 -10.39 4.23 11.64
N ILE A 217 -10.80 5.08 12.60
CA ILE A 217 -9.89 5.68 13.58
C ILE A 217 -9.19 4.58 14.39
N VAL A 218 -7.87 4.70 14.53
CA VAL A 218 -7.07 3.83 15.38
C VAL A 218 -6.90 4.48 16.75
N SER A 219 -7.35 3.79 17.80
CA SER A 219 -7.25 4.20 19.21
C SER A 219 -6.08 3.61 19.97
#